data_AF-A0A538JN90-F1
#
_entry.id   AF-A0A538JN90-F1
#
_cell.length_a   1.000
_cell.length_b   1.000
_cell.length_c   1.000
_cell.angle_alpha   90.00
_cell.angle_beta   90.00
_cell.angle_gamma   90.00
#
_symmetry.space_group_name_H-M   'P 1'
#
loop_
_entity.id
_entity.type
_entity.pdbx_description
1 polymer ?
#
loop_
_entity_poly.entity_id
_entity_poly.type
_entity_poly.pdbx_seq_one_letter_code
_entity_poly.pdbx_strand_id
1 'polypeptide(L)'
;MAVLLDLATVAVLAFIGFRLVEASRYATTRHARRHSVEIIRGLRPHHFLLAIPVLFLVVVGFALLLRVPGLSFGWFTAIGGEGNPVFGSSKSTAGTPFELLVPIVFMALLIPALPLLVEREEQLFRRGSEHRGTAGRIWRGILFGAVHALIGIPIGAALALSIGGWYFTWAYLRGYREGGETAALQESTRSHLAYNAIIVTIVLVGIVGGALTS
;
A
#
# COMPACT_ATOMS: atom_id res chain seq x y z
N MET A 1 7.22 -31.21 -6.09
CA MET A 1 7.44 -29.78 -6.43
C MET A 1 6.18 -28.95 -6.23
N ALA A 2 5.03 -29.32 -6.81
CA ALA A 2 3.74 -28.63 -6.60
C ALA A 2 3.37 -28.46 -5.11
N VAL A 3 3.38 -29.54 -4.33
CA VAL A 3 3.07 -29.51 -2.88
C VAL A 3 3.95 -28.52 -2.09
N LEU A 4 5.23 -28.39 -2.44
CA LEU A 4 6.13 -27.46 -1.74
C LEU A 4 5.82 -25.99 -2.07
N LEU A 5 5.43 -25.70 -3.31
CA LEU A 5 5.01 -24.37 -3.73
C LEU A 5 3.68 -23.98 -3.07
N ASP A 6 2.74 -24.92 -3.00
CA ASP A 6 1.45 -24.71 -2.31
C ASP A 6 1.66 -24.42 -0.83
N LEU A 7 2.53 -25.18 -0.15
CA LEU A 7 2.87 -24.93 1.26
C LEU A 7 3.54 -23.56 1.46
N ALA A 8 4.42 -23.14 0.55
CA ALA A 8 5.05 -21.82 0.61
C ALA A 8 4.02 -20.68 0.45
N THR A 9 3.10 -20.83 -0.51
CA THR A 9 1.99 -19.87 -0.72
C THR A 9 1.09 -19.77 0.50
N VAL A 10 0.69 -20.90 1.07
CA VAL A 10 -0.12 -20.92 2.30
C VAL A 10 0.64 -20.28 3.46
N ALA A 11 1.93 -20.57 3.64
CA ALA A 11 2.72 -19.99 4.72
C ALA A 11 2.84 -18.46 4.61
N VAL A 12 3.05 -17.94 3.40
CA VAL A 12 3.09 -16.50 3.12
C VAL A 12 1.74 -15.84 3.41
N LEU A 13 0.65 -16.41 2.89
CA LEU A 13 -0.69 -15.86 3.10
C LEU A 13 -1.07 -15.90 4.58
N ALA A 14 -0.74 -16.99 5.29
CA ALA A 14 -0.94 -17.11 6.72
C ALA A 14 -0.13 -16.08 7.52
N PHE A 15 1.13 -15.85 7.14
CA PHE A 15 1.96 -14.82 7.75
C PHE A 15 1.38 -13.42 7.53
N ILE A 16 1.05 -13.04 6.29
CA ILE A 16 0.44 -11.74 5.97
C ILE A 16 -0.88 -11.58 6.73
N GLY A 17 -1.74 -12.60 6.69
CA GLY A 17 -3.02 -12.61 7.39
C GLY A 17 -2.85 -12.44 8.90
N PHE A 18 -1.93 -13.16 9.52
CA PHE A 18 -1.62 -13.03 10.95
C PHE A 18 -1.18 -11.61 11.31
N ARG A 19 -0.25 -11.04 10.54
CA ARG A 19 0.25 -9.67 10.76
C ARG A 19 -0.87 -8.63 10.61
N LEU A 20 -1.78 -8.83 9.65
CA LEU A 20 -2.91 -7.93 9.44
C LEU A 20 -3.96 -8.05 10.57
N VAL A 21 -4.21 -9.26 11.07
CA VAL A 21 -5.07 -9.49 12.24
C VAL A 21 -4.48 -8.82 13.48
N GLU A 22 -3.18 -8.95 13.73
CA GLU A 22 -2.52 -8.25 14.85
C GLU A 22 -2.65 -6.73 14.71
N ALA A 23 -2.38 -6.18 13.52
CA ALA A 23 -2.51 -4.74 13.26
C ALA A 23 -3.96 -4.26 13.45
N SER A 24 -4.94 -5.01 12.95
CA SER A 24 -6.36 -4.71 13.12
C SER A 24 -6.79 -4.77 14.58
N ARG A 25 -6.34 -5.77 15.34
CA ARG A 25 -6.63 -5.89 16.79
C ARG A 25 -6.02 -4.74 17.57
N TYR A 26 -4.81 -4.33 17.25
CA TYR A 26 -4.20 -3.17 17.87
C TYR A 26 -4.99 -1.89 17.55
N ALA A 27 -5.42 -1.72 16.30
CA ALA A 27 -6.17 -0.55 15.85
C ALA A 27 -7.54 -0.37 16.53
N THR A 28 -8.15 -1.45 17.04
CA THR A 28 -9.43 -1.37 17.77
C THR A 28 -9.27 -0.99 19.24
N THR A 29 -8.05 -0.96 19.78
CA THR A 29 -7.81 -0.46 21.15
C THR A 29 -8.20 1.01 21.27
N ARG A 30 -8.66 1.43 22.46
CA ARG A 30 -9.15 2.81 22.68
C ARG A 30 -8.11 3.88 22.34
N HIS A 31 -6.85 3.64 22.69
CA HIS A 31 -5.74 4.55 22.42
C HIS A 31 -5.46 4.65 20.91
N ALA A 32 -5.26 3.52 20.24
CA ALA A 32 -4.97 3.48 18.82
C ALA A 32 -6.12 4.05 17.97
N ARG A 33 -7.38 3.72 18.33
CA ARG A 33 -8.56 4.27 17.66
C ARG A 33 -8.63 5.78 17.78
N ARG A 34 -8.34 6.35 18.97
CA ARG A 34 -8.32 7.80 19.16
C ARG A 34 -7.27 8.45 18.26
N HIS A 35 -6.07 7.89 18.22
CA HIS A 35 -4.98 8.36 17.36
C HIS A 35 -5.33 8.28 15.87
N SER A 36 -5.88 7.15 15.41
CA SER A 36 -6.40 7.00 14.04
C SER A 36 -7.45 8.06 13.70
N VAL A 37 -8.37 8.34 14.63
CA VAL A 37 -9.39 9.39 14.45
C VAL A 37 -8.75 10.78 14.35
N GLU A 38 -7.70 11.07 15.11
CA GLU A 38 -6.95 12.33 15.03
C GLU A 38 -6.22 12.49 13.68
N ILE A 39 -5.65 11.41 13.13
CA ILE A 39 -5.08 11.40 11.77
C ILE A 39 -6.17 11.68 10.73
N ILE A 40 -7.26 10.91 10.78
CA ILE A 40 -8.38 10.99 9.82
C ILE A 40 -9.05 12.36 9.85
N ARG A 41 -9.31 12.92 11.04
CA ARG A 41 -9.93 14.25 11.19
C ARG A 41 -9.08 15.38 10.62
N GLY A 42 -7.78 15.17 10.49
CA GLY A 42 -6.88 16.13 9.87
C GLY A 42 -6.79 16.02 8.34
N LEU A 43 -7.48 15.04 7.72
CA LEU A 43 -7.60 14.99 6.26
C LEU A 43 -8.32 16.25 5.74
N ARG A 44 -7.97 16.65 4.53
CA ARG A 44 -8.38 17.89 3.87
C ARG A 44 -8.52 17.61 2.38
N PRO A 45 -9.36 18.35 1.64
CA PRO A 45 -9.58 18.09 0.21
C PRO A 45 -8.31 18.05 -0.64
N HIS A 46 -7.34 18.91 -0.33
CA HIS A 46 -6.10 18.97 -1.11
C HIS A 46 -5.26 17.67 -1.02
N HIS A 47 -5.33 16.90 0.08
CA HIS A 47 -4.65 15.62 0.18
C HIS A 47 -5.17 14.63 -0.89
N PHE A 48 -6.49 14.64 -1.14
CA PHE A 48 -7.13 13.81 -2.16
C PHE A 48 -6.88 14.36 -3.57
N LEU A 49 -7.03 15.67 -3.76
CA LEU A 49 -6.82 16.31 -5.06
C LEU A 49 -5.40 16.11 -5.58
N LEU A 50 -4.39 16.14 -4.71
CA LEU A 50 -3.00 15.86 -5.09
C LEU A 50 -2.72 14.36 -5.23
N ALA A 51 -3.41 13.50 -4.48
CA ALA A 51 -3.25 12.06 -4.59
C ALA A 51 -3.75 11.49 -5.93
N ILE A 52 -4.79 12.08 -6.55
CA ILE A 52 -5.33 11.63 -7.85
C ILE A 52 -4.28 11.67 -8.97
N PRO A 53 -3.62 12.81 -9.28
CA PRO A 53 -2.60 12.85 -10.34
C PRO A 53 -1.39 11.98 -9.98
N VAL A 54 -1.02 11.87 -8.71
CA VAL A 54 0.06 10.97 -8.28
C VAL A 54 -0.29 9.52 -8.57
N LEU A 55 -1.51 9.09 -8.22
CA LEU A 55 -1.99 7.73 -8.52
C LEU A 55 -2.03 7.47 -10.02
N PHE A 56 -2.51 8.44 -10.80
CA PHE A 56 -2.46 8.35 -12.26
C PHE A 56 -1.04 8.15 -12.78
N LEU A 57 -0.06 8.92 -12.28
CA LEU A 57 1.35 8.76 -12.65
C LEU A 57 1.92 7.40 -12.23
N VAL A 58 1.55 6.87 -11.05
CA VAL A 58 1.92 5.51 -10.63
C VAL A 58 1.37 4.47 -11.61
N VAL A 59 0.09 4.56 -11.98
CA VAL A 59 -0.57 3.61 -12.88
C VAL A 59 0.05 3.67 -14.28
N VAL A 60 0.26 4.87 -14.83
CA VAL A 60 0.93 5.06 -16.13
C VAL A 60 2.36 4.54 -16.08
N GLY A 61 3.11 4.90 -15.05
CA GLY A 61 4.48 4.42 -14.84
C GLY A 61 4.56 2.89 -14.78
N PHE A 62 3.63 2.26 -14.04
CA PHE A 62 3.52 0.81 -14.00
C PHE A 62 3.20 0.21 -15.37
N ALA A 63 2.21 0.74 -16.09
CA ALA A 63 1.81 0.25 -17.41
C ALA A 63 2.96 0.33 -18.44
N LEU A 64 3.79 1.36 -18.36
CA LEU A 64 5.00 1.50 -19.18
C LEU A 64 6.08 0.50 -18.76
N LEU A 65 6.33 0.34 -17.46
CA LEU A 65 7.33 -0.60 -16.96
C LEU A 65 6.99 -2.06 -17.25
N LEU A 66 5.70 -2.42 -17.34
CA LEU A 66 5.28 -3.75 -17.78
C LEU A 66 5.72 -4.10 -19.21
N ARG A 67 6.05 -3.10 -20.05
CA ARG A 67 6.58 -3.32 -21.40
C ARG A 67 8.06 -3.73 -21.40
N VAL A 68 8.75 -3.56 -20.27
CA VAL A 68 10.17 -3.92 -20.13
C VAL A 68 10.25 -5.39 -19.71
N PRO A 69 10.96 -6.25 -20.47
CA PRO A 69 11.13 -7.66 -20.12
C PRO A 69 11.66 -7.84 -18.69
N GLY A 70 11.06 -8.76 -17.95
CA GLY A 70 11.44 -9.07 -16.57
C GLY A 70 10.81 -8.20 -15.48
N LEU A 71 10.27 -7.01 -15.80
CA LEU A 71 9.65 -6.14 -14.78
C LEU A 71 8.23 -6.56 -14.39
N SER A 72 7.58 -7.43 -15.17
CA SER A 72 6.32 -8.06 -14.79
C SER A 72 6.49 -9.14 -13.72
N PHE A 73 7.71 -9.56 -13.42
CA PHE A 73 7.98 -10.59 -12.41
C PHE A 73 7.75 -10.05 -11.00
N GLY A 74 7.07 -10.85 -10.18
CA GLY A 74 7.06 -10.74 -8.71
C GLY A 74 7.12 -12.15 -8.12
N TRP A 75 7.84 -12.37 -7.01
CA TRP A 75 8.06 -13.73 -6.51
C TRP A 75 6.75 -14.45 -6.13
N PHE A 76 5.66 -13.73 -5.84
CA PHE A 76 4.34 -14.32 -5.63
C PHE A 76 3.83 -15.08 -6.86
N THR A 77 4.13 -14.57 -8.06
CA THR A 77 3.83 -15.27 -9.31
C THR A 77 4.64 -16.55 -9.47
N ALA A 78 5.86 -16.58 -8.93
CA ALA A 78 6.72 -17.77 -8.98
C ALA A 78 6.20 -18.93 -8.12
N ILE A 79 5.35 -18.64 -7.13
CA ILE A 79 4.72 -19.65 -6.26
C ILE A 79 3.25 -19.92 -6.59
N GLY A 80 2.78 -19.48 -7.76
CA GLY A 80 1.45 -19.79 -8.28
C GLY A 80 0.37 -18.74 -8.00
N GLY A 81 0.72 -17.61 -7.39
CA GLY A 81 -0.19 -16.47 -7.23
C GLY A 81 -0.36 -15.66 -8.52
N GLU A 82 -1.45 -14.92 -8.65
CA GLU A 82 -1.65 -13.96 -9.75
C GLU A 82 -1.74 -12.53 -9.22
N GLY A 83 -1.02 -11.61 -9.87
CA GLY A 83 -1.05 -10.20 -9.50
C GLY A 83 -0.44 -9.91 -8.13
N ASN A 84 -1.24 -9.34 -7.22
CA ASN A 84 -0.82 -8.95 -5.88
C ASN A 84 -1.47 -9.88 -4.83
N PRO A 85 -0.71 -10.44 -3.86
CA PRO A 85 -1.25 -11.33 -2.83
C PRO A 85 -2.48 -10.81 -2.09
N VAL A 86 -2.60 -9.48 -1.98
CA VAL A 86 -3.73 -8.78 -1.37
C VAL A 86 -5.07 -9.10 -2.04
N PHE A 87 -5.09 -9.31 -3.36
CA PHE A 87 -6.32 -9.64 -4.07
C PHE A 87 -6.68 -11.13 -3.96
N GLY A 88 -5.82 -11.98 -3.41
CA GLY A 88 -6.09 -13.41 -3.27
C GLY A 88 -6.43 -14.13 -4.58
N SER A 89 -6.19 -13.48 -5.72
CA SER A 89 -6.51 -14.00 -7.04
C SER A 89 -5.47 -15.04 -7.41
N SER A 90 -5.95 -16.26 -7.62
CA SER A 90 -5.17 -17.37 -8.12
C SER A 90 -6.09 -18.23 -8.98
N LYS A 91 -5.51 -19.04 -9.86
CA LYS A 91 -6.27 -20.06 -10.60
C LYS A 91 -7.07 -20.99 -9.67
N SER A 92 -6.62 -21.15 -8.42
CA SER A 92 -7.28 -21.97 -7.39
C SER A 92 -8.47 -21.30 -6.69
N THR A 93 -8.59 -19.96 -6.73
CA THR A 93 -9.72 -19.25 -6.11
C THR A 93 -10.80 -18.86 -7.13
N ALA A 94 -10.44 -18.77 -8.41
CA ALA A 94 -11.34 -18.41 -9.51
C ALA A 94 -12.58 -19.32 -9.59
N GLY A 95 -13.77 -18.72 -9.68
CA GLY A 95 -15.06 -19.43 -9.75
C GLY A 95 -15.51 -20.06 -8.44
N THR A 96 -14.84 -19.77 -7.32
CA THR A 96 -15.23 -20.24 -5.97
C THR A 96 -15.63 -19.06 -5.08
N PRO A 97 -16.37 -19.28 -3.98
CA PRO A 97 -16.68 -18.21 -3.02
C PRO A 97 -15.44 -17.50 -2.45
N PHE A 98 -14.26 -18.14 -2.48
CA PHE A 98 -13.02 -17.55 -2.00
C PHE A 98 -12.50 -16.39 -2.86
N GLU A 99 -12.90 -16.32 -4.14
CA GLU A 99 -12.61 -15.18 -5.02
C GLU A 99 -13.13 -13.87 -4.44
N LEU A 100 -14.29 -13.91 -3.78
CA LEU A 100 -14.91 -12.75 -3.13
C LEU A 100 -14.53 -12.63 -1.65
N LEU A 101 -14.51 -13.76 -0.93
CA LEU A 101 -14.29 -13.78 0.52
C LEU A 101 -12.90 -13.24 0.90
N VAL A 102 -11.85 -13.62 0.16
CA VAL A 102 -10.48 -13.25 0.50
C VAL A 102 -10.26 -11.73 0.41
N PRO A 103 -10.60 -11.04 -0.69
CA PRO A 103 -10.53 -9.58 -0.75
C PRO A 103 -11.36 -8.87 0.32
N ILE A 104 -12.58 -9.35 0.60
CA ILE A 104 -13.45 -8.75 1.62
C ILE A 104 -12.83 -8.87 3.01
N VAL A 105 -12.39 -10.06 3.40
CA VAL A 105 -11.75 -10.28 4.71
C VAL A 105 -10.47 -9.45 4.82
N PHE A 106 -9.66 -9.40 3.76
CA PHE A 106 -8.48 -8.57 3.72
C PHE A 106 -8.83 -7.08 3.93
N MET A 107 -9.83 -6.55 3.22
CA MET A 107 -10.26 -5.16 3.36
C MET A 107 -10.83 -4.87 4.75
N ALA A 108 -11.64 -5.78 5.30
CA ALA A 108 -12.20 -5.64 6.65
C ALA A 108 -11.12 -5.54 7.73
N LEU A 109 -9.98 -6.23 7.55
CA LEU A 109 -8.84 -6.15 8.45
C LEU A 109 -7.93 -4.95 8.15
N LEU A 110 -7.72 -4.60 6.87
CA LEU A 110 -6.85 -3.50 6.47
C LEU A 110 -7.43 -2.13 6.86
N ILE A 111 -8.70 -1.86 6.56
CA ILE A 111 -9.33 -0.54 6.76
C ILE A 111 -9.12 0.01 8.18
N PRO A 112 -9.42 -0.71 9.28
CA PRO A 112 -9.21 -0.18 10.62
C PRO A 112 -7.72 0.02 10.94
N ALA A 113 -6.83 -0.81 10.40
CA ALA A 113 -5.39 -0.73 10.63
C ALA A 113 -4.70 0.36 9.79
N LEU A 114 -5.30 0.77 8.68
CA LEU A 114 -4.67 1.57 7.63
C LEU A 114 -4.05 2.88 8.13
N PRO A 115 -4.71 3.72 8.97
CA PRO A 115 -4.10 4.97 9.43
C PRO A 115 -2.77 4.76 10.17
N LEU A 116 -2.69 3.71 10.98
CA LEU A 116 -1.52 3.39 11.80
C LEU A 116 -0.42 2.72 10.99
N LEU A 117 -0.80 1.88 10.02
CA LEU A 117 0.14 1.28 9.08
C LEU A 117 0.81 2.36 8.22
N VAL A 118 0.02 3.28 7.67
CA VAL A 118 0.51 4.41 6.89
C VAL A 118 1.45 5.29 7.73
N GLU A 119 1.05 5.66 8.94
CA GLU A 119 1.91 6.47 9.81
C GLU A 119 3.24 5.76 10.10
N ARG A 120 3.22 4.46 10.38
CA ARG A 120 4.45 3.68 10.61
C ARG A 120 5.36 3.66 9.39
N GLU A 121 4.82 3.51 8.19
CA GLU A 121 5.60 3.61 6.95
C GLU A 121 6.22 4.99 6.79
N GLU A 122 5.44 6.05 7.02
CA GLU A 122 5.93 7.42 6.92
C GLU A 122 7.04 7.71 7.93
N GLN A 123 6.94 7.20 9.16
CA GLN A 123 8.02 7.26 10.15
C GLN A 123 9.28 6.53 9.66
N LEU A 124 9.15 5.37 9.03
CA LEU A 124 10.29 4.57 8.55
C LEU A 124 11.00 5.19 7.34
N PHE A 125 10.23 5.80 6.43
CA PHE A 125 10.75 6.26 5.15
C PHE A 125 11.00 7.76 5.09
N ARG A 126 10.25 8.59 5.82
CA ARG A 126 10.32 10.06 5.71
C ARG A 126 11.10 10.73 6.81
N ARG A 127 11.05 10.20 8.03
CA ARG A 127 11.76 10.81 9.17
C ARG A 127 13.25 11.04 8.84
N GLY A 128 13.71 12.26 9.09
CA GLY A 128 15.08 12.69 8.77
C GLY A 128 15.33 13.04 7.30
N SER A 129 14.30 13.15 6.45
CA SER A 129 14.46 13.52 5.03
C SER A 129 14.88 14.99 4.85
N GLU A 130 14.54 15.85 5.80
CA GLU A 130 14.95 17.26 5.87
C GLU A 130 16.47 17.41 5.86
N HIS A 131 17.20 16.49 6.51
CA HIS A 131 18.66 16.48 6.60
C HIS A 131 19.35 15.80 5.42
N ARG A 132 18.60 15.23 4.47
CA ARG A 132 19.16 14.52 3.31
C ARG A 132 19.28 15.42 2.10
N GLY A 133 20.38 15.26 1.36
CA GLY A 133 20.51 15.83 0.02
C GLY A 133 19.54 15.20 -0.99
N THR A 134 19.41 15.81 -2.15
CA THR A 134 18.48 15.39 -3.22
C THR A 134 18.67 13.92 -3.63
N ALA A 135 19.91 13.48 -3.83
CA ALA A 135 20.20 12.08 -4.18
C ALA A 135 19.71 11.10 -3.10
N GLY A 136 19.91 11.42 -1.82
CA GLY A 136 19.44 10.60 -0.71
C GLY A 136 17.91 10.50 -0.63
N ARG A 137 17.20 11.55 -1.01
CA ARG A 137 15.73 11.57 -1.11
C ARG A 137 15.23 10.76 -2.30
N ILE A 138 15.89 10.88 -3.45
CA ILE A 138 15.59 10.06 -4.64
C ILE A 138 15.73 8.58 -4.29
N TRP A 139 16.87 8.20 -3.70
CA TRP A 139 17.13 6.81 -3.31
C TRP A 139 16.11 6.28 -2.30
N ARG A 140 15.65 7.11 -1.36
CA ARG A 140 14.58 6.69 -0.43
C ARG A 140 13.23 6.49 -1.10
N GLY A 141 12.89 7.25 -2.12
CA GLY A 141 11.68 6.97 -2.90
C GLY A 141 11.81 5.65 -3.66
N ILE A 142 12.97 5.37 -4.26
CA ILE A 142 13.24 4.08 -4.91
C ILE A 142 13.12 2.93 -3.90
N LEU A 143 13.74 3.07 -2.72
CA LEU A 143 13.66 2.05 -1.67
C LEU A 143 12.23 1.85 -1.17
N PHE A 144 11.46 2.93 -1.00
CA PHE A 144 10.04 2.85 -0.67
C PHE A 144 9.25 2.03 -1.69
N GLY A 145 9.50 2.25 -2.98
CA GLY A 145 8.94 1.41 -4.02
C GLY A 145 9.42 -0.05 -3.92
N ALA A 146 10.73 -0.26 -3.87
CA ALA A 146 11.37 -1.57 -3.91
C ALA A 146 10.95 -2.51 -2.77
N VAL A 147 10.68 -2.01 -1.56
CA VAL A 147 10.21 -2.87 -0.45
C VAL A 147 8.88 -3.54 -0.74
N HIS A 148 8.07 -2.98 -1.64
CA HIS A 148 6.80 -3.60 -2.05
C HIS A 148 7.02 -4.89 -2.84
N ALA A 149 8.16 -5.03 -3.53
CA ALA A 149 8.50 -6.31 -4.14
C ALA A 149 8.69 -7.43 -3.11
N LEU A 150 9.04 -7.11 -1.85
CA LEU A 150 9.15 -8.09 -0.77
C LEU A 150 7.81 -8.69 -0.37
N ILE A 151 6.70 -7.99 -0.60
CA ILE A 151 5.34 -8.50 -0.37
C ILE A 151 4.71 -9.07 -1.63
N GLY A 152 5.51 -9.40 -2.65
CA GLY A 152 5.06 -10.13 -3.83
C GLY A 152 4.59 -9.25 -5.00
N ILE A 153 4.63 -7.92 -4.84
CA ILE A 153 4.27 -7.00 -5.92
C ILE A 153 5.30 -7.09 -7.06
N PRO A 154 4.87 -7.07 -8.35
CA PRO A 154 5.79 -7.07 -9.49
C PRO A 154 6.84 -5.96 -9.43
N ILE A 155 8.06 -6.22 -9.89
CA ILE A 155 9.18 -5.25 -9.82
C ILE A 155 8.81 -3.93 -10.51
N GLY A 156 8.13 -3.97 -11.66
CA GLY A 156 7.67 -2.78 -12.36
C GLY A 156 6.66 -1.97 -11.54
N ALA A 157 5.75 -2.62 -10.82
CA ALA A 157 4.83 -1.94 -9.91
C ALA A 157 5.58 -1.37 -8.70
N ALA A 158 6.51 -2.12 -8.11
CA ALA A 158 7.36 -1.66 -7.02
C ALA A 158 8.17 -0.40 -7.44
N LEU A 159 8.77 -0.39 -8.63
CA LEU A 159 9.47 0.77 -9.15
C LEU A 159 8.53 1.96 -9.40
N ALA A 160 7.34 1.73 -9.96
CA ALA A 160 6.34 2.79 -10.15
C ALA A 160 5.89 3.43 -8.83
N LEU A 161 5.77 2.65 -7.75
CA LEU A 161 5.43 3.14 -6.40
C LEU A 161 6.48 4.12 -5.84
N SER A 162 7.68 4.18 -6.41
CA SER A 162 8.68 5.21 -6.07
C SER A 162 8.14 6.63 -6.30
N ILE A 163 7.24 6.82 -7.28
CA ILE A 163 6.56 8.10 -7.54
C ILE A 163 5.74 8.53 -6.32
N GLY A 164 4.95 7.61 -5.74
CA GLY A 164 4.24 7.85 -4.48
C GLY A 164 5.22 8.20 -3.36
N GLY A 165 6.31 7.45 -3.24
CA GLY A 165 7.35 7.71 -2.25
C GLY A 165 7.99 9.11 -2.36
N TRP A 166 8.22 9.61 -3.58
CA TRP A 166 8.71 10.98 -3.78
C TRP A 166 7.65 12.03 -3.45
N TYR A 167 6.40 11.80 -3.82
CA TYR A 167 5.28 12.67 -3.44
C TYR A 167 5.13 12.77 -1.91
N PHE A 168 5.19 11.66 -1.18
CA PHE A 168 5.10 11.67 0.28
C PHE A 168 6.32 12.35 0.93
N THR A 169 7.51 12.23 0.31
CA THR A 169 8.69 12.99 0.74
C THR A 169 8.50 14.49 0.52
N TRP A 170 7.90 14.89 -0.59
CA TRP A 170 7.55 16.29 -0.84
C TRP A 170 6.55 16.81 0.20
N ALA A 171 5.49 16.05 0.49
CA ALA A 171 4.50 16.40 1.51
C ALA A 171 5.13 16.54 2.90
N TYR A 172 6.00 15.60 3.28
CA TYR A 172 6.78 15.66 4.50
C TYR A 172 7.62 16.95 4.58
N LEU A 173 8.40 17.26 3.54
CA LEU A 173 9.26 18.45 3.53
C LEU A 173 8.45 19.76 3.55
N ARG A 174 7.26 19.76 2.96
CA ARG A 174 6.34 20.89 3.06
C ARG A 174 5.87 21.07 4.51
N GLY A 175 5.35 20.03 5.15
CA GLY A 175 4.94 20.10 6.55
C GLY A 175 6.09 20.47 7.49
N TYR A 176 7.32 20.04 7.20
CA TYR A 176 8.50 20.42 7.97
C TYR A 176 8.77 21.92 7.93
N ARG A 177 8.65 22.56 6.75
CA ARG A 177 8.81 24.01 6.59
C ARG A 177 7.75 24.80 7.34
N GLU A 178 6.55 24.24 7.49
CA GLU A 178 5.41 24.91 8.13
C GLU A 178 5.39 24.73 9.66
N GLY A 179 5.90 23.61 10.19
CA GLY A 179 5.75 23.31 11.63
C GLY A 179 6.71 22.27 12.21
N GLY A 180 7.84 22.01 11.55
CA GLY A 180 8.85 21.05 12.02
C GLY A 180 8.48 19.58 11.84
N GLU A 181 9.21 18.69 12.50
CA GLU A 181 9.16 17.23 12.27
C GLU A 181 7.77 16.62 12.54
N THR A 182 7.09 17.04 13.62
CA THR A 182 5.75 16.53 13.93
C THR A 182 4.74 16.91 12.86
N ALA A 183 4.77 18.17 12.38
CA ALA A 183 3.90 18.61 11.29
C ALA A 183 4.25 17.90 9.98
N ALA A 184 5.53 17.66 9.71
CA ALA A 184 6.03 16.91 8.56
C ALA A 184 5.45 15.50 8.49
N LEU A 185 5.54 14.75 9.60
CA LEU A 185 4.99 13.39 9.67
C LEU A 185 3.47 13.38 9.54
N GLN A 186 2.77 14.32 10.17
CA GLN A 186 1.32 14.42 10.05
C GLN A 186 0.88 14.71 8.61
N GLU A 187 1.54 15.65 7.93
CA GLU A 187 1.24 16.01 6.55
C GLU A 187 1.46 14.82 5.62
N SER A 188 2.63 14.16 5.68
CA SER A 188 2.91 13.02 4.79
C SER A 188 2.03 11.81 5.09
N THR A 189 1.73 11.54 6.37
CA THR A 189 0.77 10.50 6.80
C THR A 189 -0.62 10.77 6.22
N ARG A 190 -1.09 12.01 6.24
CA ARG A 190 -2.42 12.37 5.69
C ARG A 190 -2.43 12.31 4.17
N SER A 191 -1.38 12.76 3.50
CA SER A 191 -1.24 12.61 2.04
C SER A 191 -1.22 11.14 1.61
N HIS A 192 -0.47 10.30 2.31
CA HIS A 192 -0.38 8.87 2.03
C HIS A 192 -1.70 8.16 2.39
N LEU A 193 -2.35 8.51 3.49
CA LEU A 193 -3.65 7.95 3.86
C LEU A 193 -4.73 8.32 2.83
N ALA A 194 -4.75 9.55 2.34
CA ALA A 194 -5.67 9.98 1.29
C ALA A 194 -5.43 9.20 -0.02
N TYR A 195 -4.16 9.01 -0.40
CA TYR A 195 -3.78 8.18 -1.54
C TYR A 195 -4.26 6.74 -1.40
N ASN A 196 -4.03 6.11 -0.24
CA ASN A 196 -4.49 4.74 0.01
C ASN A 196 -6.02 4.65 0.11
N ALA A 197 -6.69 5.66 0.65
CA ALA A 197 -8.17 5.70 0.70
C ALA A 197 -8.80 5.75 -0.69
N ILE A 198 -8.18 6.43 -1.66
CA ILE A 198 -8.60 6.40 -3.06
C ILE A 198 -8.45 5.00 -3.64
N ILE A 199 -7.30 4.34 -3.42
CA ILE A 199 -7.06 2.96 -3.87
C ILE A 199 -8.08 2.00 -3.26
N VAL A 200 -8.28 2.05 -1.93
CA VAL A 200 -9.27 1.21 -1.25
C VAL A 200 -10.67 1.43 -1.82
N THR A 201 -11.06 2.69 -2.07
CA THR A 201 -12.36 3.00 -2.70
C THR A 201 -12.47 2.36 -4.09
N ILE A 202 -11.46 2.49 -4.94
CA ILE A 202 -11.45 1.88 -6.29
C ILE A 202 -11.58 0.36 -6.18
N VAL A 203 -10.84 -0.27 -5.27
CA VAL A 203 -10.90 -1.73 -5.09
C VAL A 203 -12.27 -2.17 -4.59
N LEU A 204 -12.85 -1.49 -3.60
CA LEU A 204 -14.19 -1.81 -3.10
C LEU A 204 -15.26 -1.68 -4.19
N VAL A 205 -15.18 -0.62 -5.02
CA VAL A 205 -16.06 -0.46 -6.18
C VAL A 205 -15.86 -1.60 -7.19
N GLY A 206 -14.62 -2.01 -7.44
CA GLY A 206 -14.30 -3.15 -8.31
C GLY A 206 -14.87 -4.48 -7.78
N ILE A 207 -14.74 -4.74 -6.47
CA ILE A 207 -15.30 -5.93 -5.81
C ILE A 207 -16.83 -5.96 -5.94
N VAL A 208 -17.50 -4.84 -5.63
CA VAL A 208 -18.97 -4.76 -5.71
C VAL A 208 -19.45 -4.84 -7.16
N GLY A 209 -18.80 -4.15 -8.10
CA GLY A 209 -19.15 -4.19 -9.51
C GLY A 209 -18.95 -5.58 -10.13
N GLY A 210 -17.87 -6.28 -9.77
CA GLY A 210 -17.64 -7.67 -10.16
C GLY A 210 -18.74 -8.59 -9.65
N ALA A 211 -19.09 -8.49 -8.37
CA ALA A 211 -20.15 -9.31 -7.76
C ALA A 211 -21.55 -9.07 -8.34
N LEU A 212 -21.82 -7.89 -8.92
CA LEU A 212 -23.10 -7.57 -9.58
C LEU A 212 -23.18 -8.08 -11.03
N THR A 213 -22.04 -8.45 -11.63
CA THR A 213 -21.95 -8.85 -13.04
C THR A 213 -21.63 -10.34 -13.25
N SER A 214 -21.26 -11.05 -12.17
CA SER A 214 -21.10 -12.51 -12.07
C SER A 214 -22.39 -13.20 -11.67
#